data_AF-A0A1Z8SPX2-F1
#
_entry.id   AF-A0A1Z8SPX2-F1
#
_cell.length_a   1.000
_cell.length_b   1.000
_cell.length_c   1.000
_cell.angle_alpha   90.00
_cell.angle_beta   90.00
_cell.angle_gamma   90.00
#
_symmetry.space_group_name_H-M   'P 1'
#
loop_
_entity.id
_entity.type
_entity.pdbx_description
1 polymer ?
#
loop_
_entity_poly.entity_id
_entity_poly.type
_entity_poly.pdbx_seq_one_letter_code
_entity_poly.pdbx_strand_id
1 'polypeptide(L)'
;MKVNYSIAKGRASPHCITWINRKKRYRKYFRSRLDALRFRNQKEQELGVPQREGIENELLFWLLGEMNDKLQIMDERICKIEFSILEQEKSLNDLRKPPAPKILRVAEAAKVLRVSSRKLYYLLDKGVFKRYKLPHTRTTFIKLDEVEKALGTENIEDLLS
;
A
#
# COMPACT_ATOMS: atom_id res chain seq x y z
N MET A 1 -42.63 23.08 -47.76
CA MET A 1 -43.56 21.94 -47.89
C MET A 1 -44.37 21.83 -46.61
N LYS A 2 -45.70 21.96 -46.68
CA LYS A 2 -46.59 21.78 -45.51
C LYS A 2 -46.85 20.28 -45.36
N VAL A 3 -46.39 19.67 -44.27
CA VAL A 3 -46.63 18.25 -43.98
C VAL A 3 -47.73 18.14 -42.93
N ASN A 4 -48.90 17.65 -43.35
CA ASN A 4 -50.04 17.37 -42.48
C ASN A 4 -49.85 16.02 -41.80
N TYR A 5 -50.02 15.96 -40.47
CA TYR A 5 -49.95 14.73 -39.70
C TYR A 5 -51.36 14.13 -39.56
N SER A 6 -51.66 13.07 -40.31
CA SER A 6 -52.83 12.24 -40.04
C SER A 6 -52.49 11.20 -38.97
N ILE A 7 -53.01 11.35 -37.76
CA ILE A 7 -53.00 10.33 -36.71
C ILE A 7 -54.05 9.27 -37.09
N ALA A 8 -53.64 8.27 -37.85
CA ALA A 8 -54.46 7.07 -38.04
C ALA A 8 -54.25 6.13 -36.84
N LYS A 9 -55.25 6.04 -35.96
CA LYS A 9 -55.28 5.09 -34.84
C LYS A 9 -55.03 3.67 -35.37
N GLY A 10 -53.92 3.05 -34.95
CA GLY A 10 -53.61 1.65 -35.24
C GLY A 10 -52.51 1.38 -36.29
N ARG A 11 -51.93 2.39 -36.94
CA ARG A 11 -50.69 2.23 -37.72
C ARG A 11 -49.55 2.99 -37.07
N ALA A 12 -48.50 2.26 -36.69
CA ALA A 12 -47.24 2.88 -36.31
C ALA A 12 -46.70 3.65 -37.53
N SER A 13 -46.51 4.96 -37.40
CA SER A 13 -45.94 5.76 -38.49
C SER A 13 -44.57 5.19 -38.89
N PRO A 14 -44.10 5.37 -40.14
CA PRO A 14 -42.76 4.96 -40.54
C PRO A 14 -41.66 5.54 -39.64
N HIS A 15 -41.92 6.69 -39.00
CA HIS A 15 -41.03 7.29 -38.01
C HIS A 15 -41.07 6.58 -36.65
N CYS A 16 -42.18 5.92 -36.28
CA CYS A 16 -42.29 5.07 -35.10
C CYS A 16 -41.49 3.74 -35.24
N ILE A 17 -41.33 3.22 -36.47
CA ILE A 17 -40.50 2.02 -36.75
C ILE A 17 -39.03 2.26 -36.42
N THR A 18 -38.55 3.51 -36.49
CA THR A 18 -37.17 3.84 -36.12
C THR A 18 -36.90 3.65 -34.62
N TRP A 19 -37.93 3.73 -33.76
CA TRP A 19 -37.79 3.55 -32.31
C TRP A 19 -37.56 2.07 -31.92
N ILE A 20 -38.18 1.13 -32.63
CA ILE A 20 -38.09 -0.32 -32.32
C ILE A 20 -36.82 -0.91 -32.92
N ASN A 21 -36.46 -0.56 -34.15
CA ASN A 21 -35.25 -1.09 -34.80
C ASN A 21 -33.95 -0.48 -34.25
N ARG A 22 -33.97 0.75 -33.71
CA ARG A 22 -32.81 1.31 -32.98
C ARG A 22 -32.63 0.68 -31.60
N LYS A 23 -33.69 0.22 -30.92
CA LYS A 23 -33.56 -0.42 -29.59
C LYS A 23 -32.67 -1.68 -29.56
N LYS A 24 -32.55 -2.43 -30.67
CA LYS A 24 -31.72 -3.66 -30.71
C LYS A 24 -30.22 -3.43 -30.86
N ARG A 25 -29.75 -2.31 -31.46
CA ARG A 25 -28.31 -2.02 -31.63
C ARG A 25 -27.67 -1.25 -30.45
N TYR A 26 -28.48 -0.77 -29.49
CA TYR A 26 -28.04 0.24 -28.51
C TYR A 26 -27.88 -0.25 -27.06
N ARG A 27 -27.70 -1.55 -26.82
CA ARG A 27 -27.42 -2.09 -25.47
C ARG A 27 -26.04 -1.68 -24.88
N LYS A 28 -25.26 -0.80 -25.53
CA LYS A 28 -23.91 -0.35 -25.11
C LYS A 28 -23.69 1.19 -25.15
N TYR A 29 -24.70 2.02 -24.97
CA TYR A 29 -24.53 3.48 -25.20
C TYR A 29 -24.20 4.34 -23.98
N PHE A 30 -24.40 3.86 -22.76
CA PHE A 30 -24.16 4.67 -21.56
C PHE A 30 -23.15 3.98 -20.64
N ARG A 31 -22.09 4.72 -20.30
CA ARG A 31 -21.02 4.24 -19.42
C ARG A 31 -21.49 4.19 -17.97
N SER A 32 -22.36 5.11 -17.57
CA SER A 32 -23.05 5.11 -16.29
C SER A 32 -24.57 5.07 -16.46
N ARG A 33 -25.27 4.59 -15.42
CA ARG A 33 -26.73 4.63 -15.36
C ARG A 33 -27.26 6.06 -15.29
N LEU A 34 -26.45 6.96 -14.74
CA LEU A 34 -26.73 8.39 -14.65
C LEU A 34 -26.71 9.06 -16.03
N ASP A 35 -25.78 8.66 -16.91
CA ASP A 35 -25.77 9.13 -18.31
C ASP A 35 -27.03 8.70 -19.05
N ALA A 36 -27.51 7.47 -18.80
CA ALA A 36 -28.75 6.98 -19.39
C ALA A 36 -29.97 7.78 -18.92
N LEU A 37 -30.02 8.15 -17.64
CA LEU A 37 -31.09 8.98 -17.08
C LEU A 37 -31.05 10.41 -17.60
N ARG A 38 -29.86 11.04 -17.67
CA ARG A 38 -29.68 12.37 -18.26
C ARG A 38 -30.14 12.40 -19.71
N PHE A 39 -29.73 11.42 -20.50
CA PHE A 39 -30.15 11.31 -21.90
C PHE A 39 -31.66 11.16 -22.03
N ARG A 40 -32.27 10.31 -21.18
CA ARG A 40 -33.71 10.13 -21.15
C ARG A 40 -34.44 11.44 -20.85
N ASN A 41 -33.99 12.17 -19.83
CA ASN A 41 -34.58 13.46 -19.45
C ASN A 41 -34.48 14.49 -20.58
N GLN A 42 -33.32 14.57 -21.23
CA GLN A 42 -33.10 15.45 -22.37
C GLN A 42 -34.07 15.12 -23.52
N LYS A 43 -34.33 13.84 -23.78
CA LYS A 43 -35.30 13.41 -24.79
C LYS A 43 -36.76 13.64 -24.41
N GLU A 44 -37.11 13.48 -23.14
CA GLU A 44 -38.45 13.79 -22.65
C GLU A 44 -38.74 15.31 -22.79
N GLN A 45 -37.75 16.17 -22.53
CA GLN A 45 -37.83 17.62 -22.78
C GLN A 45 -37.95 17.97 -24.27
N GLU A 46 -37.11 17.39 -25.14
CA GLU A 46 -37.19 17.60 -26.60
C GLU A 46 -38.58 17.22 -27.18
N LEU A 47 -39.24 16.23 -26.60
CA LEU A 47 -40.56 15.75 -27.03
C LEU A 47 -41.73 16.52 -26.37
N GLY A 48 -41.45 17.53 -25.55
CA GLY A 48 -42.47 18.33 -24.88
C GLY A 48 -43.25 17.57 -23.81
N VAL A 49 -42.70 16.48 -23.28
CA VAL A 49 -43.31 15.73 -22.17
C VAL A 49 -43.20 16.59 -20.91
N PRO A 50 -44.29 16.78 -20.13
CA PRO A 50 -44.20 17.53 -18.88
C PRO A 50 -43.16 16.90 -17.95
N GLN A 51 -42.36 17.74 -17.29
CA GLN A 51 -41.35 17.30 -16.34
C GLN A 51 -42.00 16.39 -15.29
N ARG A 52 -41.44 15.19 -15.10
CA ARG A 52 -41.89 14.32 -14.02
C ARG A 52 -41.44 14.92 -12.70
N GLU A 53 -42.34 14.93 -11.73
CA GLU A 53 -42.02 15.32 -10.36
C GLU A 53 -41.01 14.33 -9.76
N GLY A 54 -39.97 14.84 -9.09
CA GLY A 54 -39.00 14.00 -8.37
C GLY A 54 -37.83 13.42 -9.18
N ILE A 55 -37.66 13.78 -10.46
CA ILE A 55 -36.51 13.34 -11.28
C ILE A 55 -35.16 13.71 -10.63
N GLU A 56 -35.08 14.88 -10.00
CA GLU A 56 -33.87 15.36 -9.34
C GLU A 56 -33.49 14.47 -8.15
N ASN A 57 -34.48 14.01 -7.39
CA ASN A 57 -34.25 13.08 -6.29
C ASN A 57 -33.75 11.73 -6.81
N GLU A 58 -34.34 11.21 -7.89
CA GLU A 58 -33.84 9.97 -8.52
C GLU A 58 -32.38 10.14 -8.97
N LEU A 59 -32.05 11.21 -9.69
CA LEU A 59 -30.68 11.50 -10.13
C LEU A 59 -29.71 11.61 -8.95
N LEU A 60 -30.13 12.26 -7.86
CA LEU A 60 -29.34 12.40 -6.65
C LEU A 60 -29.08 11.03 -5.99
N PHE A 61 -30.10 10.18 -5.83
CA PHE A 61 -29.94 8.84 -5.28
C PHE A 61 -28.99 7.97 -6.11
N TRP A 62 -29.09 8.04 -7.45
CA TRP A 62 -28.19 7.30 -8.32
C TRP A 62 -26.75 7.82 -8.26
N LEU A 63 -26.55 9.14 -8.19
CA LEU A 63 -25.24 9.74 -8.02
C LEU A 63 -24.61 9.31 -6.67
N LEU A 64 -25.39 9.36 -5.60
CA LEU A 64 -24.96 8.92 -4.27
C LEU A 64 -24.59 7.44 -4.26
N GLY A 65 -25.38 6.59 -4.94
CA GLY A 65 -25.05 5.17 -5.12
C GLY A 65 -23.73 4.96 -5.84
N GLU A 66 -23.50 5.63 -6.97
CA GLU A 66 -22.25 5.51 -7.74
C GLU A 66 -21.03 6.00 -6.93
N MET A 67 -21.20 7.05 -6.13
CA MET A 67 -20.14 7.51 -5.23
C MET A 67 -19.85 6.50 -4.12
N ASN A 68 -20.89 5.91 -3.53
CA ASN A 68 -20.73 4.88 -2.51
C ASN A 68 -20.01 3.64 -3.05
N ASP A 69 -20.37 3.17 -4.25
CA ASP A 69 -19.70 2.05 -4.91
C ASP A 69 -18.21 2.34 -5.15
N LYS A 70 -17.89 3.55 -5.62
CA LYS A 70 -16.49 3.98 -5.83
C LYS A 70 -15.71 4.05 -4.52
N LEU A 71 -16.33 4.53 -3.44
CA LEU A 71 -15.72 4.56 -2.11
C LEU A 71 -15.44 3.15 -1.59
N GLN A 72 -16.37 2.21 -1.72
CA GLN A 72 -16.16 0.82 -1.34
C GLN A 72 -15.00 0.18 -2.11
N ILE A 73 -14.95 0.39 -3.43
CA ILE A 73 -13.84 -0.12 -4.26
C ILE A 73 -12.50 0.49 -3.84
N MET A 74 -12.48 1.78 -3.49
CA MET A 74 -11.27 2.42 -2.99
C MET A 74 -10.83 1.84 -1.65
N ASP A 75 -11.77 1.63 -0.73
CA ASP A 75 -11.51 1.05 0.59
C ASP A 75 -10.91 -0.36 0.47
N GLU A 76 -11.51 -1.21 -0.36
CA GLU A 76 -10.96 -2.54 -0.66
C GLU A 76 -9.54 -2.51 -1.23
N ARG A 77 -9.23 -1.51 -2.07
CA ARG A 77 -7.89 -1.34 -2.64
C ARG A 77 -6.89 -0.85 -1.59
N ILE A 78 -7.31 0.02 -0.68
CA ILE A 78 -6.49 0.48 0.43
C ILE A 78 -6.17 -0.70 1.35
N CYS A 79 -7.16 -1.50 1.75
CA CYS A 79 -6.93 -2.70 2.56
C CYS A 79 -5.92 -3.67 1.92
N LYS A 80 -6.02 -3.88 0.60
CA LYS A 80 -5.05 -4.73 -0.14
C LYS A 80 -3.64 -4.15 -0.13
N ILE A 81 -3.52 -2.83 -0.28
CA ILE A 81 -2.22 -2.14 -0.24
C ILE A 81 -1.62 -2.24 1.16
N GLU A 82 -2.39 -1.96 2.21
CA GLU A 82 -1.95 -2.06 3.61
C GLU A 82 -1.43 -3.47 3.92
N PHE A 83 -2.17 -4.50 3.51
CA PHE A 83 -1.75 -5.89 3.68
C PHE A 83 -0.42 -6.17 2.95
N SER A 84 -0.30 -5.72 1.70
CA SER A 84 0.94 -5.91 0.93
C SER A 84 2.15 -5.18 1.52
N ILE A 85 1.94 -4.00 2.11
CA ILE A 85 3.00 -3.24 2.79
C ILE A 85 3.48 -4.00 4.03
N LEU A 86 2.56 -4.57 4.82
CA LEU A 86 2.91 -5.37 5.99
C LEU A 86 3.70 -6.62 5.62
N GLU A 87 3.35 -7.29 4.51
CA GLU A 87 4.14 -8.43 4.00
C GLU A 87 5.53 -8.01 3.50
N GLN A 88 5.61 -6.88 2.80
CA GLN A 88 6.89 -6.33 2.34
C GLN A 88 7.78 -5.93 3.52
N GLU A 89 7.22 -5.32 4.57
CA GLU A 89 7.96 -4.94 5.76
C GLU A 89 8.53 -6.17 6.49
N LYS A 90 7.75 -7.24 6.63
CA LYS A 90 8.24 -8.51 7.17
C LYS A 90 9.40 -9.07 6.34
N SER A 91 9.22 -9.10 5.02
CA SER A 91 10.25 -9.57 4.09
C SER A 91 11.53 -8.73 4.18
N LEU A 92 11.41 -7.40 4.31
CA LEU A 92 12.54 -6.50 4.48
C LEU A 92 13.24 -6.70 5.82
N ASN A 93 12.49 -6.99 6.89
CA ASN A 93 13.06 -7.32 8.19
C ASN A 93 13.84 -8.64 8.15
N ASP A 94 13.36 -9.65 7.41
CA ASP A 94 14.09 -10.91 7.22
C ASP A 94 15.37 -10.72 6.39
N LEU A 95 15.33 -9.82 5.39
CA LEU A 95 16.49 -9.48 4.56
C LEU A 95 17.46 -8.50 5.23
N ARG A 96 17.04 -7.87 6.33
CA ARG A 96 17.86 -6.92 7.07
C ARG A 96 19.03 -7.66 7.68
N LYS A 97 20.19 -7.57 7.04
CA LYS A 97 21.45 -8.05 7.60
C LYS A 97 21.58 -7.50 9.03
N PRO A 98 21.97 -8.33 10.01
CA PRO A 98 22.25 -7.82 11.34
C PRO A 98 23.27 -6.70 11.23
N PRO A 99 23.15 -5.63 12.04
CA PRO A 99 24.11 -4.53 12.02
C PRO A 99 25.52 -5.10 12.14
N ALA A 100 26.45 -4.57 11.34
CA ALA A 100 27.83 -5.02 11.37
C ALA A 100 28.34 -4.99 12.83
N PRO A 101 28.88 -6.11 13.35
CA PRO A 101 29.30 -6.15 14.73
C PRO A 101 30.37 -5.09 14.95
N LYS A 102 30.14 -4.19 15.91
CA LYS A 102 31.16 -3.23 16.33
C LYS A 102 32.27 -4.04 17.02
N ILE A 103 33.43 -4.10 16.37
CA ILE A 103 34.59 -4.86 16.84
C ILE A 103 35.76 -3.91 17.06
N LEU A 104 36.56 -4.19 18.09
CA LEU A 104 37.77 -3.46 18.41
C LEU A 104 38.98 -4.39 18.26
N ARG A 105 40.10 -3.87 17.79
CA ARG A 105 41.36 -4.64 17.86
C ARG A 105 41.76 -4.81 19.32
N VAL A 106 42.45 -5.90 19.66
CA VAL A 106 42.97 -6.10 21.02
C VAL A 106 43.81 -4.91 21.51
N ALA A 107 44.58 -4.28 20.62
CA ALA A 107 45.36 -3.09 20.96
C ALA A 107 44.50 -1.85 21.30
N GLU A 108 43.34 -1.70 20.67
CA GLU A 108 42.40 -0.61 20.95
C GLU A 108 41.61 -0.91 22.23
N ALA A 109 41.11 -2.14 22.38
CA ALA A 109 40.44 -2.60 23.59
C ALA A 109 41.34 -2.46 24.84
N ALA A 110 42.64 -2.74 24.70
CA ALA A 110 43.63 -2.55 25.77
C ALA A 110 43.72 -1.11 26.26
N LYS A 111 43.65 -0.13 25.34
CA LYS A 111 43.65 1.29 25.70
C LYS A 111 42.37 1.68 26.42
N VAL A 112 41.22 1.20 25.94
CA VAL A 112 39.91 1.49 26.52
C VAL A 112 39.81 0.93 27.95
N LEU A 113 40.19 -0.33 28.14
CA LEU A 113 40.16 -1.00 29.44
C LEU A 113 41.30 -0.60 30.38
N ARG A 114 42.28 0.20 29.90
CA ARG A 114 43.51 0.57 30.64
C ARG A 114 44.30 -0.65 31.14
N VAL A 115 44.33 -1.72 30.34
CA VAL A 115 45.04 -2.97 30.66
C VAL A 115 46.13 -3.24 29.64
N SER A 116 47.20 -3.93 30.05
CA SER A 116 48.25 -4.34 29.11
C SER A 116 47.70 -5.32 28.06
N SER A 117 48.16 -5.20 26.81
CA SER A 117 47.71 -6.10 25.74
C SER A 117 47.98 -7.58 26.05
N ARG A 118 49.06 -7.88 26.80
CA ARG A 118 49.38 -9.25 27.27
C ARG A 118 48.31 -9.80 28.22
N LYS A 119 47.87 -9.00 29.19
CA LYS A 119 46.81 -9.40 30.13
C LYS A 119 45.48 -9.60 29.40
N LEU A 120 45.19 -8.81 28.36
CA LEU A 120 44.03 -9.06 27.50
C LEU A 120 44.12 -10.36 26.70
N TYR A 121 45.29 -10.72 26.16
CA TYR A 121 45.47 -12.02 25.52
C TYR A 121 45.26 -13.17 26.50
N TYR A 122 45.72 -13.03 27.74
CA TYR A 122 45.46 -13.99 28.81
C TYR A 122 43.96 -14.13 29.12
N LEU A 123 43.23 -13.02 29.25
CA LEU A 123 41.77 -13.04 29.45
C LEU A 123 41.02 -13.68 28.27
N LEU A 124 41.52 -13.47 27.06
CA LEU A 124 41.02 -14.13 25.85
C LEU A 124 41.31 -15.64 25.83
N ASP A 125 42.44 -16.11 26.39
CA ASP A 125 42.73 -17.54 26.54
C ASP A 125 41.87 -18.18 27.65
N LYS A 126 41.55 -17.42 28.70
CA LYS A 126 40.64 -17.84 29.78
C LYS A 126 39.15 -17.83 29.40
N GLY A 127 38.80 -17.34 28.21
CA GLY A 127 37.43 -17.36 27.71
C GLY A 127 36.53 -16.23 28.23
N VAL A 128 37.09 -15.24 28.94
CA VAL A 128 36.35 -14.07 29.44
C VAL A 128 35.82 -13.23 28.28
N PHE A 129 36.60 -13.14 27.19
CA PHE A 129 36.22 -12.45 25.96
C PHE A 129 36.19 -13.43 24.78
N LYS A 130 35.25 -13.23 23.85
CA LYS A 130 35.19 -14.05 22.62
C LYS A 130 36.17 -13.53 21.58
N ARG A 131 37.03 -14.43 21.10
CA ARG A 131 37.96 -14.15 20.00
C ARG A 131 37.19 -14.04 18.68
N TYR A 132 37.23 -12.87 18.05
CA TYR A 132 36.73 -12.67 16.70
C TYR A 132 37.91 -12.52 15.74
N LYS A 133 37.93 -13.32 14.67
CA LYS A 133 38.97 -13.27 13.62
C LYS A 133 38.31 -12.97 12.29
N LEU A 134 38.79 -11.94 11.60
CA LEU A 134 38.41 -11.71 10.21
C LEU A 134 39.30 -12.57 9.31
N PRO A 135 38.74 -13.21 8.26
CA PRO A 135 39.46 -14.17 7.42
C PRO A 135 40.67 -13.56 6.69
N HIS A 136 40.68 -12.24 6.48
CA HIS A 136 41.73 -11.54 5.72
C HIS A 136 42.78 -10.84 6.60
N THR A 137 42.71 -10.96 7.93
CA THR A 137 43.63 -10.26 8.83
C THR A 137 44.18 -11.19 9.91
N ARG A 138 45.48 -11.07 10.22
CA ARG A 138 46.12 -11.79 11.33
C ARG A 138 45.75 -11.21 12.71
N THR A 139 45.10 -10.06 12.76
CA THR A 139 44.72 -9.37 13.99
C THR A 139 43.52 -10.03 14.67
N THR A 140 43.59 -10.12 15.99
CA THR A 140 42.47 -10.57 16.84
C THR A 140 41.60 -9.38 17.24
N PHE A 141 40.29 -9.58 17.20
CA PHE A 141 39.28 -8.60 17.57
C PHE A 141 38.43 -9.09 18.73
N ILE A 142 37.85 -8.14 19.45
CA ILE A 142 36.89 -8.34 20.55
C ILE A 142 35.63 -7.55 20.20
N LYS A 143 34.45 -8.06 20.56
CA LYS A 143 33.20 -7.32 20.39
C LYS A 143 33.15 -6.13 21.35
N LEU A 144 32.70 -4.99 20.85
CA LEU A 144 32.60 -3.76 21.62
C LEU A 144 31.66 -3.94 22.84
N ASP A 145 30.54 -4.63 22.66
CA ASP A 145 29.57 -4.90 23.74
C ASP A 145 30.18 -5.66 24.93
N GLU A 146 31.13 -6.55 24.68
CA GLU A 146 31.83 -7.29 25.75
C GLU A 146 32.80 -6.38 26.50
N VAL A 147 33.45 -5.45 25.78
CA VAL A 147 34.34 -4.44 26.36
C VAL A 147 33.58 -3.43 27.20
N GLU A 148 32.41 -2.95 26.73
CA GLU A 148 31.55 -2.03 27.49
C GLU A 148 31.01 -2.67 28.77
N LYS A 149 30.61 -3.95 28.72
CA LYS A 149 30.21 -4.70 29.93
C LYS A 149 31.34 -4.79 30.94
N ALA A 150 32.56 -5.06 30.48
CA ALA A 150 33.74 -5.14 31.34
C ALA A 150 34.18 -3.78 31.90
N LEU A 151 33.86 -2.68 31.22
CA LEU A 151 34.10 -1.32 31.71
C LEU A 151 33.10 -0.94 32.82
N GLY A 152 31.89 -1.52 32.80
CA GLY A 152 30.86 -1.33 33.83
C GLY A 152 31.15 -2.07 35.14
N THR A 153 32.02 -3.08 35.13
CA THR A 153 32.51 -3.76 36.34
C THR A 153 33.78 -3.06 36.83
N GLU A 154 33.77 -2.51 38.04
CA GLU A 154 34.83 -1.65 38.57
C GLU A 154 36.24 -2.27 38.53
N ASN A 155 36.36 -3.61 38.60
CA ASN A 155 37.60 -4.34 38.39
C ASN A 155 37.47 -5.46 37.35
N ILE A 156 38.40 -5.49 36.40
CA ILE A 156 38.48 -6.52 35.34
C ILE A 156 38.88 -7.90 35.91
N GLU A 157 39.47 -7.94 37.09
CA GLU A 157 39.83 -9.19 37.78
C GLU A 157 38.60 -9.92 38.35
N ASP A 158 37.51 -9.20 38.65
CA ASP A 158 36.27 -9.80 39.13
C ASP A 158 35.56 -10.62 38.04
N LEU A 159 35.89 -10.36 36.76
CA LEU A 159 35.40 -11.11 35.60
C LEU A 159 36.08 -12.48 35.42
N LEU A 160 37.08 -12.81 36.25
CA LEU A 160 37.72 -14.13 36.26
C LEU A 160 37.04 -15.13 37.23
N SER A 161 36.00 -14.68 37.94
CA SER A 161 35.24 -15.47 38.94
C SER A 161 34.29 -16.48 38.31
#